data_AF-A0A1H7DBG0-F1
#
_entry.id   AF-A0A1H7DBG0-F1
#
_cell.length_a   1.000
_cell.length_b   1.000
_cell.length_c   1.000
_cell.angle_alpha   90.00
_cell.angle_beta   90.00
_cell.angle_gamma   90.00
#
_symmetry.space_group_name_H-M   'P 1'
#
loop_
_entity.id
_entity.type
_entity.pdbx_description
1 polymer ?
#
loop_
_entity_poly.entity_id
_entity_poly.type
_entity_poly.pdbx_seq_one_letter_code
_entity_poly.pdbx_strand_id
1 'polypeptide(L)'
;MSATPSYVRALRLPRDFASIAVGLDAIVFAINMTVLLGPFRPEAEQLRSAYATPGVWVTLLVGMVMSWTMVATLAWSHGRNALERRGMARVALAHDARLRFGGVWVLALVLNYYALTPLFYEFQVMFMPGGRFEDVFAYSPRIYLGVAMLLQSLVQLLVLVLGVWLAARVALAKSRVAQGDADLTDAVDAPEALGVPPRRAVALVVAAMFSALQLWGSLAATRWAFPAPDLSVLVLLLTWGLPVVIGFALAWWGGWLGTRPALPVVRPFRAVAAAVSSFVLVQVGCIVIAIAWLFLAAKSSFSFYSGGGIVGFVLALVLVYMALVVALTRTVTRRLYRSYL
;
A
#
# COMPACT_ATOMS: atom_id res chain seq x y z
N MET A 1 30.71 -19.73 -14.77
CA MET A 1 29.55 -20.18 -15.59
C MET A 1 28.67 -18.98 -15.87
N SER A 2 28.46 -18.61 -17.14
CA SER A 2 27.50 -17.57 -17.53
C SER A 2 26.09 -18.14 -17.43
N ALA A 3 25.22 -17.47 -16.66
CA ALA A 3 23.82 -17.89 -16.54
C ALA A 3 23.15 -17.88 -17.92
N THR A 4 22.43 -18.94 -18.29
CA THR A 4 21.71 -18.97 -19.57
C THR A 4 20.69 -17.82 -19.61
N PRO A 5 20.45 -17.20 -20.79
CA PRO A 5 19.60 -16.02 -20.92
C PRO A 5 18.15 -16.25 -20.44
N SER A 6 17.69 -17.50 -20.40
CA SER A 6 16.39 -17.91 -19.86
C SER A 6 16.32 -17.79 -18.32
N TYR A 7 17.39 -18.15 -17.60
CA TYR A 7 17.48 -17.97 -16.14
C TYR A 7 17.55 -16.49 -15.75
N VAL A 8 18.32 -15.68 -16.50
CA VAL A 8 18.36 -14.22 -16.29
C VAL A 8 16.98 -13.60 -16.47
N ARG A 9 16.20 -14.07 -17.44
CA ARG A 9 14.82 -13.61 -17.67
C ARG A 9 13.86 -14.03 -16.56
N ALA A 10 14.02 -15.24 -16.01
CA ALA A 10 13.24 -15.72 -14.87
C ALA A 10 13.52 -14.90 -13.59
N LEU A 11 14.79 -14.58 -13.32
CA LEU A 11 15.20 -13.74 -12.19
C LEU A 11 14.61 -12.33 -12.22
N ARG A 12 14.39 -11.78 -13.42
CA ARG A 12 13.79 -10.45 -13.60
C ARG A 12 12.28 -10.44 -13.38
N LEU A 13 11.61 -11.58 -13.38
CA LEU A 13 10.14 -11.67 -13.28
C LEU A 13 9.52 -10.84 -12.13
N PRO A 14 10.04 -10.86 -10.89
CA PRO A 14 9.46 -10.04 -9.81
C PRO A 14 9.54 -8.54 -10.10
N ARG A 15 10.66 -8.10 -10.69
CA ARG A 15 10.86 -6.70 -11.09
C ARG A 15 9.94 -6.33 -12.25
N ASP A 16 9.81 -7.22 -13.23
CA ASP A 16 8.97 -6.99 -14.41
C ASP A 16 7.49 -6.92 -14.05
N PHE A 17 7.01 -7.78 -13.14
CA PHE A 17 5.62 -7.69 -12.63
C PHE A 17 5.37 -6.37 -11.92
N ALA A 18 6.29 -5.94 -11.05
CA ALA A 18 6.18 -4.66 -10.36
C ALA A 18 6.20 -3.47 -11.34
N SER A 19 7.09 -3.48 -12.33
CA SER A 19 7.18 -2.38 -13.30
C SER A 19 6.00 -2.36 -14.28
N ILE A 20 5.47 -3.52 -14.69
CA ILE A 20 4.26 -3.58 -15.51
C ILE A 20 3.07 -3.02 -14.75
N ALA A 21 2.89 -3.41 -13.49
CA ALA A 21 1.82 -2.89 -12.64
C ALA A 21 1.87 -1.36 -12.54
N VAL A 22 2.99 -0.81 -12.08
CA VAL A 22 3.15 0.65 -11.91
C VAL A 22 3.10 1.38 -13.25
N GLY A 23 3.69 0.81 -14.31
CA GLY A 23 3.68 1.40 -15.64
C GLY A 23 2.27 1.52 -16.21
N LEU A 24 1.43 0.48 -16.05
CA LEU A 24 0.03 0.52 -16.48
C LEU A 24 -0.78 1.53 -15.66
N ASP A 25 -0.58 1.58 -14.34
CA ASP A 25 -1.23 2.59 -13.49
C ASP A 25 -0.84 4.02 -13.93
N ALA A 26 0.44 4.24 -14.25
CA ALA A 26 0.94 5.52 -14.75
C ALA A 26 0.36 5.91 -16.11
N ILE A 27 0.22 4.96 -17.03
CA ILE A 27 -0.41 5.18 -18.34
C ILE A 27 -1.88 5.55 -18.16
N VAL A 28 -2.64 4.77 -17.37
CA VAL A 28 -4.06 5.04 -17.10
C VAL A 28 -4.24 6.40 -16.41
N PHE A 29 -3.36 6.73 -15.45
CA PHE A 29 -3.36 8.04 -14.82
C PHE A 29 -3.12 9.18 -15.82
N ALA A 30 -2.09 9.06 -16.67
CA ALA A 30 -1.77 10.07 -17.68
C ALA A 30 -2.94 10.27 -18.64
N ILE A 31 -3.53 9.18 -19.15
CA ILE A 31 -4.72 9.23 -20.03
C ILE A 31 -5.86 9.96 -19.33
N ASN A 32 -6.17 9.58 -18.08
CA ASN A 32 -7.27 10.21 -17.33
C ASN A 32 -7.01 11.71 -17.09
N MET A 33 -5.79 12.10 -16.72
CA MET A 33 -5.44 13.51 -16.54
C MET A 33 -5.53 14.30 -17.85
N THR A 34 -5.06 13.74 -18.97
CA THR A 34 -5.16 14.39 -20.29
C THR A 34 -6.62 14.58 -20.71
N VAL A 35 -7.47 13.57 -20.49
CA VAL A 35 -8.90 13.65 -20.80
C VAL A 35 -9.62 14.65 -19.88
N LEU A 36 -9.25 14.70 -18.60
CA LEU A 36 -9.88 15.55 -17.60
C LEU A 36 -9.51 17.03 -17.76
N LEU A 37 -8.25 17.32 -18.08
CA LEU A 37 -7.71 18.69 -18.18
C LEU A 37 -7.70 19.23 -19.62
N GLY A 38 -7.96 18.38 -20.62
CA GLY A 38 -8.00 18.74 -22.01
C GLY A 38 -9.06 19.80 -22.34
N PRO A 39 -8.89 20.58 -23.42
CA PRO A 39 -9.79 21.67 -23.79
C PRO A 39 -11.18 21.21 -24.26
N PHE A 40 -11.40 19.91 -24.37
CA PHE A 40 -12.58 19.31 -25.00
C PHE A 40 -13.82 19.25 -24.10
N ARG A 41 -13.75 19.70 -22.84
CA ARG A 41 -14.89 19.73 -21.92
C ARG A 41 -15.31 21.16 -21.56
N PRO A 42 -16.62 21.45 -21.46
CA PRO A 42 -17.11 22.78 -21.09
C PRO A 42 -16.65 23.19 -19.68
N GLU A 43 -16.44 22.23 -18.78
CA GLU A 43 -15.97 22.45 -17.40
C GLU A 43 -14.42 22.50 -17.28
N ALA A 44 -13.68 22.36 -18.39
CA ALA A 44 -12.24 22.17 -18.35
C ALA A 44 -11.48 23.36 -17.73
N GLU A 45 -12.00 24.59 -17.88
CA GLU A 45 -11.38 25.79 -17.30
C GLU A 45 -11.55 25.83 -15.78
N GLN A 46 -12.75 25.50 -15.29
CA GLN A 46 -13.02 25.36 -13.86
C GLN A 46 -12.19 24.23 -13.24
N LEU A 47 -12.10 23.07 -13.90
CA LEU A 47 -11.25 21.97 -13.47
C LEU A 47 -9.77 22.36 -13.46
N ARG A 48 -9.27 23.04 -14.50
CA ARG A 48 -7.88 23.54 -14.52
C ARG A 48 -7.60 24.49 -13.37
N SER A 49 -8.55 25.37 -13.01
CA SER A 49 -8.41 26.26 -11.85
C SER A 49 -8.36 25.50 -10.52
N ALA A 50 -9.19 24.46 -10.35
CA ALA A 50 -9.17 23.62 -9.15
C ALA A 50 -7.85 22.82 -9.03
N TYR A 51 -7.38 22.25 -10.15
CA TYR A 51 -6.09 21.59 -10.22
C TYR A 51 -4.90 22.56 -10.20
N ALA A 52 -5.08 23.88 -10.27
CA ALA A 52 -3.98 24.82 -10.04
C ALA A 52 -3.60 24.90 -8.55
N THR A 53 -4.46 24.39 -7.65
CA THR A 53 -4.20 24.40 -6.21
C THR A 53 -3.19 23.32 -5.80
N PRO A 54 -2.14 23.67 -5.02
CA PRO A 54 -1.15 22.69 -4.57
C PRO A 54 -1.72 21.57 -3.71
N GLY A 55 -2.77 21.87 -2.92
CA GLY A 55 -3.43 20.89 -2.05
C GLY A 55 -3.99 19.69 -2.83
N VAL A 56 -4.56 19.93 -4.01
CA VAL A 56 -5.10 18.88 -4.87
C VAL A 56 -3.99 17.99 -5.40
N TRP A 57 -2.91 18.58 -5.94
CA TRP A 57 -1.79 17.81 -6.49
C TRP A 57 -1.04 17.01 -5.43
N VAL A 58 -0.73 17.60 -4.29
CA VAL A 58 0.02 16.90 -3.23
C VAL A 58 -0.78 15.70 -2.74
N THR A 59 -2.07 15.87 -2.46
CA THR A 59 -2.91 14.77 -1.96
C THR A 59 -3.11 13.68 -3.02
N LEU A 60 -3.27 14.07 -4.29
CA LEU A 60 -3.38 13.15 -5.42
C LEU A 60 -2.09 12.33 -5.60
N LEU A 61 -0.93 12.99 -5.60
CA LEU A 61 0.38 12.33 -5.77
C LEU A 61 0.68 11.39 -4.60
N VAL A 62 0.31 11.78 -3.38
CA VAL A 62 0.44 10.93 -2.20
C VAL A 62 -0.41 9.66 -2.32
N GLY A 63 -1.67 9.79 -2.76
CA GLY A 63 -2.54 8.64 -3.04
C GLY A 63 -1.97 7.72 -4.14
N MET A 64 -1.37 8.32 -5.17
CA MET A 64 -0.74 7.61 -6.27
C MET A 64 0.49 6.84 -5.81
N VAL A 65 1.42 7.49 -5.09
CA VAL A 65 2.60 6.85 -4.48
C VAL A 65 2.18 5.70 -3.56
N MET A 66 1.16 5.87 -2.73
CA MET A 66 0.61 4.81 -1.89
C MET A 66 0.15 3.61 -2.73
N SER A 67 -0.68 3.85 -3.75
CA SER A 67 -1.21 2.77 -4.59
C SER A 67 -0.10 2.04 -5.32
N TRP A 68 0.84 2.76 -5.92
CA TRP A 68 1.95 2.21 -6.70
C TRP A 68 2.91 1.41 -5.84
N THR A 69 3.26 1.91 -4.66
CA THR A 69 4.12 1.17 -3.72
C THR A 69 3.45 -0.12 -3.27
N MET A 70 2.15 -0.11 -3.00
CA MET A 70 1.40 -1.29 -2.62
C MET A 70 1.31 -2.32 -3.75
N VAL A 71 0.90 -1.91 -4.95
CA VAL A 71 0.79 -2.78 -6.13
C VAL A 71 2.16 -3.34 -6.50
N ALA A 72 3.21 -2.51 -6.57
CA ALA A 72 4.57 -2.95 -6.87
C ALA A 72 5.07 -3.99 -5.86
N THR A 73 4.85 -3.75 -4.57
CA THR A 73 5.30 -4.65 -3.49
C THR A 73 4.56 -5.99 -3.56
N LEU A 74 3.25 -5.99 -3.83
CA LEU A 74 2.46 -7.21 -3.99
C LEU A 74 2.85 -7.97 -5.26
N ALA A 75 2.95 -7.29 -6.40
CA ALA A 75 3.34 -7.87 -7.68
C ALA A 75 4.74 -8.50 -7.60
N TRP A 76 5.70 -7.79 -6.98
CA TRP A 76 7.03 -8.32 -6.69
C TRP A 76 6.97 -9.55 -5.78
N SER A 77 6.16 -9.50 -4.70
CA SER A 77 5.99 -10.62 -3.76
C SER A 77 5.43 -11.87 -4.43
N HIS A 78 4.47 -11.71 -5.34
CA HIS A 78 3.92 -12.79 -6.14
C HIS A 78 4.98 -13.41 -7.07
N GLY A 79 5.73 -12.58 -7.80
CA GLY A 79 6.81 -13.04 -8.67
C GLY A 79 7.92 -13.76 -7.89
N ARG A 80 8.34 -13.20 -6.74
CA ARG A 80 9.38 -13.80 -5.91
C ARG A 80 8.95 -15.12 -5.28
N ASN A 81 7.71 -15.20 -4.77
CA ASN A 81 7.18 -16.46 -4.24
C ASN A 81 7.03 -17.54 -5.33
N ALA A 82 6.75 -17.15 -6.57
CA ALA A 82 6.72 -18.10 -7.69
C ALA A 82 8.10 -18.70 -7.96
N LEU A 83 9.16 -17.87 -7.95
CA LEU A 83 10.54 -18.35 -8.07
C LEU A 83 10.92 -19.30 -6.93
N GLU A 84 10.59 -18.94 -5.68
CA GLU A 84 10.93 -19.76 -4.50
C GLU A 84 10.18 -21.10 -4.46
N ARG A 85 8.94 -21.17 -4.93
CA ARG A 85 8.13 -22.42 -4.89
C ARG A 85 8.31 -23.32 -6.10
N ARG A 86 8.63 -22.77 -7.27
CA ARG A 86 8.63 -23.51 -8.54
C ARG A 86 10.02 -23.71 -9.13
N GLY A 87 11.03 -23.01 -8.63
CA GLY A 87 12.38 -23.03 -9.18
C GLY A 87 12.50 -22.21 -10.47
N MET A 88 13.73 -21.80 -10.79
CA MET A 88 14.00 -20.89 -11.91
C MET A 88 13.75 -21.51 -13.28
N ALA A 89 14.08 -22.80 -13.44
CA ALA A 89 13.92 -23.52 -14.72
C ALA A 89 12.47 -23.51 -15.20
N ARG A 90 11.52 -23.79 -14.29
CA ARG A 90 10.09 -23.84 -14.62
C ARG A 90 9.48 -22.45 -14.85
N VAL A 91 10.00 -21.43 -14.17
CA VAL A 91 9.58 -20.04 -14.40
C VAL A 91 10.10 -19.51 -15.74
N ALA A 92 11.30 -19.93 -16.16
CA ALA A 92 11.87 -19.56 -17.44
C ALA A 92 11.03 -20.03 -18.65
N LEU A 93 10.29 -21.13 -18.49
CA LEU A 93 9.36 -21.67 -19.51
C LEU A 93 8.08 -20.84 -19.67
N ALA A 94 7.74 -19.98 -18.69
CA ALA A 94 6.53 -19.17 -18.72
C ALA A 94 6.74 -17.84 -19.48
N HIS A 95 7.09 -17.92 -20.77
CA HIS A 95 7.46 -16.75 -21.59
C HIS A 95 6.37 -15.66 -21.63
N ASP A 96 5.10 -16.07 -21.67
CA ASP A 96 3.94 -15.17 -21.77
C ASP A 96 3.45 -14.62 -20.42
N ALA A 97 4.08 -14.99 -19.29
CA ALA A 97 3.56 -14.64 -17.96
C ALA A 97 3.39 -13.11 -17.80
N ARG A 98 4.29 -12.33 -18.41
CA ARG A 98 4.27 -10.86 -18.38
C ARG A 98 3.05 -10.28 -19.10
N LEU A 99 2.76 -10.77 -20.31
CA LEU A 99 1.63 -10.32 -21.12
C LEU A 99 0.31 -10.67 -20.45
N ARG A 100 0.19 -11.88 -19.88
CA ARG A 100 -1.01 -12.29 -19.15
C ARG A 100 -1.23 -11.51 -17.87
N PHE A 101 -0.15 -11.23 -17.12
CA PHE A 101 -0.21 -10.37 -15.95
C PHE A 101 -0.72 -8.98 -16.33
N GLY A 102 -0.09 -8.36 -17.33
CA GLY A 102 -0.48 -7.03 -17.82
C GLY A 102 -1.93 -6.99 -18.29
N GLY A 103 -2.36 -7.94 -19.12
CA GLY A 103 -3.74 -7.98 -19.63
C GLY A 103 -4.80 -8.08 -18.54
N VAL A 104 -4.61 -8.95 -17.54
CA VAL A 104 -5.54 -9.07 -16.42
C VAL A 104 -5.48 -7.84 -15.51
N TRP A 105 -4.30 -7.27 -15.31
CA TRP A 105 -4.15 -6.05 -14.51
C TRP A 105 -4.84 -4.85 -15.18
N VAL A 106 -4.71 -4.68 -16.50
CA VAL A 106 -5.47 -3.65 -17.25
C VAL A 106 -6.96 -3.81 -17.04
N LEU A 107 -7.49 -5.05 -17.11
CA LEU A 107 -8.91 -5.29 -16.87
C LEU A 107 -9.34 -4.86 -15.46
N ALA A 108 -8.52 -5.17 -14.45
CA ALA A 108 -8.77 -4.74 -13.07
C ALA A 108 -8.73 -3.22 -12.93
N LEU A 109 -7.79 -2.54 -13.60
CA LEU A 109 -7.73 -1.07 -13.65
C LEU A 109 -8.96 -0.48 -14.32
N VAL A 110 -9.38 -1.01 -15.47
CA VAL A 110 -10.56 -0.54 -16.18
C VAL A 110 -11.80 -0.67 -15.31
N LEU A 111 -11.99 -1.82 -14.66
CA LEU A 111 -13.09 -2.03 -13.72
C LEU A 111 -13.05 -1.03 -12.56
N ASN A 112 -11.86 -0.79 -11.99
CA ASN A 112 -11.70 0.13 -10.87
C ASN A 112 -11.97 1.60 -11.25
N TYR A 113 -11.36 2.06 -12.34
CA TYR A 113 -11.42 3.47 -12.77
C TYR A 113 -12.74 3.82 -13.46
N TYR A 114 -13.31 2.93 -14.27
CA TYR A 114 -14.47 3.25 -15.10
C TYR A 114 -15.79 2.70 -14.59
N ALA A 115 -15.80 1.67 -13.73
CA ALA A 115 -17.05 1.16 -13.16
C ALA A 115 -17.19 1.54 -11.68
N LEU A 116 -16.20 1.18 -10.85
CA LEU A 116 -16.28 1.38 -9.41
C LEU A 116 -16.16 2.84 -9.00
N THR A 117 -15.23 3.60 -9.58
CA THR A 117 -15.02 5.00 -9.19
C THR A 117 -16.26 5.89 -9.46
N PRO A 118 -16.91 5.83 -10.64
CA PRO A 118 -18.16 6.57 -10.87
C PRO A 118 -19.29 6.12 -9.95
N LEU A 119 -19.46 4.81 -9.75
CA LEU A 119 -20.49 4.28 -8.85
C LEU A 119 -20.31 4.77 -7.42
N PHE A 120 -19.06 4.83 -6.94
CA PHE A 120 -18.78 5.39 -5.62
C PHE A 120 -19.00 6.90 -5.56
N TYR A 121 -18.71 7.62 -6.63
CA TYR A 121 -19.01 9.05 -6.70
C TYR A 121 -20.51 9.31 -6.61
N GLU A 122 -21.34 8.58 -7.36
CA GLU A 122 -22.80 8.66 -7.25
C GLU A 122 -23.27 8.34 -5.83
N PHE A 123 -22.72 7.28 -5.22
CA PHE A 123 -23.05 6.93 -3.85
C PHE A 123 -22.68 8.05 -2.86
N GLN A 124 -21.51 8.67 -2.99
CA GLN A 124 -21.09 9.80 -2.16
C GLN A 124 -22.04 11.00 -2.29
N VAL A 125 -22.44 11.34 -3.51
CA VAL A 125 -23.36 12.48 -3.77
C VAL A 125 -24.71 12.28 -3.08
N MET A 126 -25.19 11.04 -2.94
CA MET A 126 -26.44 10.78 -2.22
C MET A 126 -26.38 11.14 -0.71
N PHE A 127 -25.19 11.16 -0.10
CA PHE A 127 -24.96 11.52 1.30
C PHE A 127 -24.45 12.96 1.51
N MET A 128 -24.19 13.71 0.44
CA MET A 128 -23.83 15.13 0.56
C MET A 128 -25.04 15.97 1.00
N PRO A 129 -24.82 17.16 1.60
CA PRO A 129 -25.91 18.11 1.87
C PRO A 129 -26.67 18.44 0.57
N GLY A 130 -27.99 18.34 0.60
CA GLY A 130 -28.91 18.39 -0.55
C GLY A 130 -29.15 17.04 -1.24
N GLY A 131 -28.55 15.95 -0.75
CA GLY A 131 -28.65 14.61 -1.30
C GLY A 131 -29.87 13.83 -0.81
N ARG A 132 -30.26 12.78 -1.56
CA ARG A 132 -31.46 11.98 -1.30
C ARG A 132 -31.55 11.36 0.10
N PHE A 133 -30.42 11.18 0.79
CA PHE A 133 -30.39 10.59 2.13
C PHE A 133 -30.42 11.62 3.26
N GLU A 134 -30.34 12.92 2.98
CA GLU A 134 -30.49 13.96 3.99
C GLU A 134 -31.89 13.91 4.63
N ASP A 135 -32.93 13.71 3.81
CA ASP A 135 -34.32 13.64 4.28
C ASP A 135 -34.66 12.33 4.99
N VAL A 136 -33.86 11.27 4.79
CA VAL A 136 -34.13 9.91 5.29
C VAL A 136 -33.51 9.67 6.67
N PHE A 137 -32.36 10.30 6.97
CA PHE A 137 -31.67 10.12 8.24
C PHE A 137 -31.85 11.36 9.14
N ALA A 138 -32.63 11.22 10.22
CA ALA A 138 -32.87 12.29 11.22
C ALA A 138 -31.61 12.70 12.04
N TYR A 139 -30.45 12.12 11.76
CA TYR A 139 -29.16 12.40 12.39
C TYR A 139 -28.20 13.03 11.38
N SER A 140 -27.22 13.80 11.87
CA SER A 140 -26.22 14.50 11.03
C SER A 140 -25.68 13.61 9.91
N PRO A 141 -25.96 13.91 8.63
CA PRO A 141 -25.59 13.08 7.47
C PRO A 141 -24.07 12.86 7.34
N ARG A 142 -23.28 13.64 8.10
CA ARG A 142 -21.81 13.59 8.12
C ARG A 142 -21.24 12.28 8.66
N ILE A 143 -21.87 11.65 9.65
CA ILE A 143 -21.38 10.36 10.20
C ILE A 143 -21.55 9.25 9.15
N TYR A 144 -22.70 9.22 8.49
CA TYR A 144 -22.99 8.24 7.45
C TYR A 144 -22.11 8.45 6.21
N LEU A 145 -21.86 9.70 5.82
CA LEU A 145 -20.91 10.06 4.76
C LEU A 145 -19.49 9.54 5.09
N GLY A 146 -19.02 9.74 6.32
CA GLY A 146 -17.74 9.21 6.78
C GLY A 146 -17.68 7.69 6.67
N VAL A 147 -18.66 6.98 7.22
CA VAL A 147 -18.73 5.50 7.16
C VAL A 147 -18.74 5.01 5.71
N ALA A 148 -19.53 5.64 4.84
CA ALA A 148 -19.56 5.34 3.41
C ALA A 148 -18.19 5.54 2.74
N MET A 149 -17.51 6.66 3.01
CA MET A 149 -16.17 6.94 2.47
C MET A 149 -15.10 5.96 2.97
N LEU A 150 -15.20 5.50 4.22
CA LEU A 150 -14.30 4.48 4.77
C LEU A 150 -14.56 3.13 4.10
N LEU A 151 -15.83 2.73 3.97
CA LEU A 151 -16.22 1.50 3.30
C LEU A 151 -15.74 1.50 1.84
N GLN A 152 -15.95 2.59 1.11
CA GLN A 152 -15.41 2.77 -0.24
C GLN A 152 -13.90 2.61 -0.27
N SER A 153 -13.17 3.23 0.66
CA SER A 153 -11.70 3.15 0.73
C SER A 153 -11.23 1.71 0.96
N LEU A 154 -11.97 0.93 1.75
CA LEU A 154 -11.74 -0.50 1.97
C LEU A 154 -12.02 -1.32 0.72
N VAL A 155 -13.13 -1.06 0.02
CA VAL A 155 -13.45 -1.77 -1.22
C VAL A 155 -12.41 -1.48 -2.30
N GLN A 156 -11.97 -0.22 -2.45
CA GLN A 156 -10.88 0.14 -3.37
C GLN A 156 -9.58 -0.60 -3.02
N LEU A 157 -9.23 -0.70 -1.74
CA LEU A 157 -8.07 -1.48 -1.28
C LEU A 157 -8.21 -2.96 -1.63
N LEU A 158 -9.39 -3.53 -1.39
CA LEU A 158 -9.70 -4.93 -1.67
C LEU A 158 -9.58 -5.22 -3.18
N VAL A 159 -10.16 -4.38 -4.03
CA VAL A 159 -10.11 -4.50 -5.49
C VAL A 159 -8.67 -4.44 -5.99
N LEU A 160 -7.86 -3.55 -5.44
CA LEU A 160 -6.43 -3.44 -5.77
C LEU A 160 -5.68 -4.73 -5.41
N VAL A 161 -5.84 -5.22 -4.17
CA VAL A 161 -5.17 -6.45 -3.70
C VAL A 161 -5.63 -7.68 -4.49
N LEU A 162 -6.94 -7.85 -4.67
CA LEU A 162 -7.53 -8.97 -5.40
C LEU A 162 -7.19 -8.92 -6.89
N GLY A 163 -7.14 -7.73 -7.49
CA GLY A 163 -6.76 -7.54 -8.88
C GLY A 163 -5.32 -7.99 -9.14
N VAL A 164 -4.37 -7.58 -8.28
CA VAL A 164 -2.97 -8.03 -8.38
C VAL A 164 -2.87 -9.54 -8.15
N TRP A 165 -3.59 -10.06 -7.16
CA TRP A 165 -3.62 -11.49 -6.89
C TRP A 165 -4.15 -12.29 -8.08
N LEU A 166 -5.25 -11.85 -8.70
CA LEU A 166 -5.87 -12.50 -9.85
C LEU A 166 -4.93 -12.45 -11.07
N ALA A 167 -4.35 -11.28 -11.36
CA ALA A 167 -3.38 -11.10 -12.42
C ALA A 167 -2.17 -12.03 -12.25
N ALA A 168 -1.61 -12.08 -11.04
CA ALA A 168 -0.52 -12.99 -10.71
C ALA A 168 -0.93 -14.47 -10.84
N ARG A 169 -2.14 -14.83 -10.38
CA ARG A 169 -2.64 -16.21 -10.46
C ARG A 169 -2.79 -16.67 -11.91
N VAL A 170 -3.39 -15.85 -12.78
CA VAL A 170 -3.60 -16.15 -14.20
C VAL A 170 -2.26 -16.19 -14.95
N ALA A 171 -1.38 -15.23 -14.71
CA ALA A 171 -0.04 -15.20 -15.29
C ALA A 171 0.75 -16.50 -15.01
N LEU A 172 0.57 -17.03 -13.80
CA LEU A 172 1.29 -18.18 -13.26
C LEU A 172 0.51 -19.51 -13.40
N ALA A 173 -0.61 -19.55 -14.13
CA ALA A 173 -1.46 -20.73 -14.25
C ALA A 173 -0.90 -21.82 -15.17
N LYS A 174 -0.45 -21.49 -16.39
CA LYS A 174 0.06 -22.51 -17.35
C LYS A 174 1.34 -23.22 -16.89
N SER A 175 2.18 -22.57 -16.09
CA SER A 175 3.34 -23.22 -15.47
C SER A 175 2.95 -24.30 -14.45
N ARG A 176 1.67 -24.40 -14.04
CA ARG A 176 1.17 -25.54 -13.25
C ARG A 176 0.80 -26.74 -14.11
N VAL A 177 0.50 -26.53 -15.40
CA VAL A 177 0.15 -27.61 -16.33
C VAL A 177 1.44 -28.31 -16.80
N ALA A 178 2.49 -27.53 -17.10
CA ALA A 178 3.84 -28.05 -17.34
C ALA A 178 4.51 -28.67 -16.09
N GLN A 179 3.84 -28.65 -14.94
CA GLN A 179 4.29 -29.21 -13.67
C GLN A 179 4.15 -30.74 -13.65
N GLY A 180 3.38 -31.32 -14.58
CA GLY A 180 3.18 -32.76 -14.73
C GLY A 180 4.22 -33.48 -15.61
N ASP A 181 4.93 -32.77 -16.49
CA ASP A 181 5.79 -33.39 -17.52
C ASP A 181 7.31 -33.24 -17.28
N ALA A 182 7.73 -32.42 -16.33
CA ALA A 182 9.15 -32.17 -16.05
C ALA A 182 9.55 -32.76 -14.69
N ASP A 183 9.65 -34.09 -14.66
CA ASP A 183 10.61 -34.77 -13.79
C ASP A 183 12.02 -34.59 -14.38
N LEU A 184 13.05 -34.71 -13.55
CA LEU A 184 14.50 -34.56 -13.84
C LEU A 184 15.14 -33.21 -13.44
N THR A 185 15.78 -33.25 -12.27
CA THR A 185 17.21 -32.97 -12.06
C THR A 185 17.81 -31.81 -12.85
N ASP A 186 17.70 -30.60 -12.32
CA ASP A 186 18.87 -29.76 -11.99
C ASP A 186 18.37 -28.50 -11.29
N ALA A 187 18.22 -28.60 -9.98
CA ALA A 187 18.11 -27.42 -9.13
C ALA A 187 19.49 -26.79 -9.05
N VAL A 188 19.89 -26.06 -10.11
CA VAL A 188 21.01 -25.13 -10.00
C VAL A 188 20.58 -24.08 -8.99
N ASP A 189 21.05 -24.28 -7.76
CA ASP A 189 21.15 -23.28 -6.72
C ASP A 189 21.92 -22.10 -7.32
N ALA A 190 21.19 -21.09 -7.76
CA ALA A 190 21.73 -19.75 -7.88
C ALA A 190 20.97 -18.80 -6.95
N PRO A 191 21.10 -18.98 -5.61
CA PRO A 191 20.68 -17.96 -4.65
C PRO A 191 21.47 -16.64 -4.80
N GLU A 192 22.55 -16.61 -5.58
CA GLU A 192 23.44 -15.45 -5.72
C GLU A 192 23.12 -14.50 -6.90
N ALA A 193 22.30 -14.91 -7.88
CA ALA A 193 22.21 -14.22 -9.17
C ALA A 193 21.43 -12.87 -9.17
N LEU A 194 20.97 -12.39 -8.02
CA LEU A 194 20.38 -11.05 -7.87
C LEU A 194 21.14 -10.12 -6.91
N GLY A 195 22.19 -10.60 -6.21
CA GLY A 195 23.05 -9.78 -5.33
C GLY A 195 22.37 -9.05 -4.17
N VAL A 196 21.05 -9.15 -3.98
CA VAL A 196 20.34 -8.50 -2.86
C VAL A 196 20.25 -9.48 -1.69
N PRO A 197 20.85 -9.16 -0.53
CA PRO A 197 20.80 -10.05 0.62
C PRO A 197 19.33 -10.27 1.05
N PRO A 198 18.90 -11.52 1.30
CA PRO A 198 17.51 -11.86 1.58
C PRO A 198 16.89 -11.04 2.72
N ARG A 199 17.70 -10.76 3.74
CA ARG A 199 17.36 -9.89 4.87
C ARG A 199 16.93 -8.49 4.45
N ARG A 200 17.67 -7.87 3.51
CA ARG A 200 17.39 -6.53 2.98
C ARG A 200 16.08 -6.51 2.22
N ALA A 201 15.82 -7.55 1.42
CA ALA A 201 14.56 -7.68 0.69
C ALA A 201 13.35 -7.80 1.64
N VAL A 202 13.46 -8.60 2.71
CA VAL A 202 12.39 -8.71 3.73
C VAL A 202 12.12 -7.35 4.38
N ALA A 203 13.17 -6.65 4.83
CA ALA A 203 13.02 -5.32 5.43
C ALA A 203 12.39 -4.32 4.44
N LEU A 204 12.69 -4.41 3.13
CA LEU A 204 12.15 -3.49 2.11
C LEU A 204 10.66 -3.71 1.94
N VAL A 205 10.25 -4.98 1.84
CA VAL A 205 8.83 -5.35 1.73
C VAL A 205 8.06 -4.93 2.97
N VAL A 206 8.63 -5.15 4.17
CA VAL A 206 8.00 -4.74 5.42
C VAL A 206 7.81 -3.22 5.45
N ALA A 207 8.86 -2.46 5.18
CA ALA A 207 8.84 -1.01 5.20
C ALA A 207 7.89 -0.42 4.15
N ALA A 208 7.99 -0.87 2.89
CA ALA A 208 7.16 -0.38 1.79
C ALA A 208 5.67 -0.66 2.03
N MET A 209 5.33 -1.89 2.45
CA MET A 209 3.95 -2.26 2.74
C MET A 209 3.40 -1.52 3.96
N PHE A 210 4.19 -1.39 5.03
CA PHE A 210 3.78 -0.65 6.22
C PHE A 210 3.52 0.82 5.91
N SER A 211 4.44 1.49 5.20
CA SER A 211 4.29 2.89 4.80
C SER A 211 3.13 3.12 3.83
N ALA A 212 2.88 2.20 2.90
CA ALA A 212 1.72 2.26 2.02
C ALA A 212 0.41 2.17 2.82
N LEU A 213 0.32 1.24 3.78
CA LEU A 213 -0.85 1.12 4.66
C LEU A 213 -1.01 2.34 5.57
N GLN A 214 0.09 2.92 6.05
CA GLN A 214 0.08 4.17 6.81
C GLN A 214 -0.48 5.32 5.97
N LEU A 215 -0.01 5.49 4.73
CA LEU A 215 -0.56 6.47 3.80
C LEU A 215 -2.03 6.24 3.50
N TRP A 216 -2.41 4.99 3.23
CA TRP A 216 -3.80 4.63 2.98
C TRP A 216 -4.68 4.95 4.18
N GLY A 217 -4.23 4.62 5.40
CA GLY A 217 -4.94 4.92 6.64
C GLY A 217 -5.08 6.43 6.86
N SER A 218 -4.02 7.21 6.62
CA SER A 218 -4.07 8.67 6.69
C SER A 218 -5.04 9.26 5.68
N LEU A 219 -5.03 8.80 4.43
CA LEU A 219 -5.96 9.26 3.39
C LEU A 219 -7.41 8.88 3.67
N ALA A 220 -7.65 7.70 4.25
CA ALA A 220 -8.98 7.29 4.70
C ALA A 220 -9.47 8.17 5.86
N ALA A 221 -8.58 8.53 6.79
CA ALA A 221 -8.88 9.41 7.92
C ALA A 221 -9.07 10.88 7.50
N THR A 222 -8.35 11.40 6.51
CA THR A 222 -8.56 12.78 6.04
C THR A 222 -9.88 12.96 5.32
N ARG A 223 -10.44 11.90 4.72
CA ARG A 223 -11.83 11.92 4.20
C ARG A 223 -12.88 12.10 5.31
N TRP A 224 -12.51 11.82 6.56
CA TRP A 224 -13.34 12.07 7.74
C TRP A 224 -13.05 13.41 8.42
N ALA A 225 -11.81 13.92 8.29
CA ALA A 225 -11.36 15.12 8.98
C ALA A 225 -11.86 16.40 8.29
N PHE A 226 -12.01 17.48 9.07
CA PHE A 226 -12.47 18.78 8.60
C PHE A 226 -11.62 19.33 7.44
N PRO A 227 -12.18 20.20 6.58
CA PRO A 227 -11.40 20.89 5.56
C PRO A 227 -10.21 21.57 6.23
N ALA A 228 -9.01 21.17 5.85
CA ALA A 228 -7.80 21.84 6.31
C ALA A 228 -7.77 23.26 5.70
N PRO A 229 -7.27 24.26 6.43
CA PRO A 229 -6.99 25.57 5.85
C PRO A 229 -6.05 25.43 4.65
N ASP A 230 -6.00 26.43 3.76
CA ASP A 230 -5.02 26.46 2.67
C ASP A 230 -3.59 26.46 3.25
N LEU A 231 -2.96 25.29 3.26
CA LEU A 231 -1.61 25.08 3.74
C LEU A 231 -0.62 25.35 2.60
N SER A 232 0.52 25.95 2.93
CA SER A 232 1.61 26.11 1.96
C SER A 232 2.11 24.75 1.47
N VAL A 233 2.67 24.72 0.25
CA VAL A 233 3.19 23.48 -0.37
C VAL A 233 4.18 22.76 0.54
N LEU A 234 5.06 23.51 1.21
CA LEU A 234 6.04 22.96 2.14
C LEU A 234 5.36 22.26 3.33
N VAL A 235 4.35 22.88 3.91
CA VAL A 235 3.63 22.29 5.05
C VAL A 235 2.86 21.05 4.62
N LEU A 236 2.26 21.04 3.43
CA LEU A 236 1.61 19.85 2.87
C LEU A 236 2.62 18.71 2.65
N LEU A 237 3.77 19.00 2.04
CA LEU A 237 4.83 18.01 1.84
C LEU A 237 5.38 17.46 3.16
N LEU A 238 5.54 18.31 4.19
CA LEU A 238 5.95 17.85 5.51
C LEU A 238 4.86 17.02 6.18
N THR A 239 3.59 17.42 6.07
CA THR A 239 2.44 16.72 6.67
C THR A 239 2.27 15.33 6.10
N TRP A 240 2.45 15.17 4.78
CA TRP A 240 2.25 13.90 4.10
C TRP A 240 3.52 13.09 3.93
N GLY A 241 4.65 13.73 3.64
CA GLY A 241 5.92 13.06 3.34
C GLY A 241 6.69 12.63 4.58
N LEU A 242 6.81 13.51 5.59
CA LEU A 242 7.64 13.24 6.76
C LEU A 242 7.17 12.00 7.55
N PRO A 243 5.86 11.82 7.87
CA PRO A 243 5.41 10.65 8.61
C PRO A 243 5.65 9.34 7.85
N VAL A 244 5.65 9.38 6.52
CA VAL A 244 5.83 8.21 5.65
C VAL A 244 7.29 7.80 5.60
N VAL A 245 8.19 8.77 5.43
CA VAL A 245 9.64 8.52 5.43
C VAL A 245 10.09 7.99 6.78
N ILE A 246 9.60 8.59 7.87
CA ILE A 246 9.86 8.14 9.23
C ILE A 246 9.28 6.73 9.45
N GLY A 247 8.00 6.51 9.11
CA GLY A 247 7.36 5.21 9.25
C GLY A 247 8.09 4.12 8.46
N PHE A 248 8.56 4.46 7.25
CA PHE A 248 9.38 3.59 6.41
C PHE A 248 10.69 3.22 7.12
N ALA A 249 11.44 4.22 7.58
CA ALA A 249 12.73 4.00 8.25
C ALA A 249 12.58 3.15 9.52
N LEU A 250 11.53 3.37 10.31
CA LEU A 250 11.26 2.61 11.53
C LEU A 250 10.81 1.18 11.24
N ALA A 251 9.90 0.98 10.29
CA ALA A 251 9.45 -0.34 9.88
C ALA A 251 10.58 -1.14 9.20
N TRP A 252 11.43 -0.47 8.43
CA TRP A 252 12.69 -1.00 7.90
C TRP A 252 13.59 -1.50 9.03
N TRP A 253 13.85 -0.64 10.00
CA TRP A 253 14.72 -0.92 11.13
C TRP A 253 14.19 -2.10 11.96
N GLY A 254 12.90 -2.11 12.28
CA GLY A 254 12.28 -3.22 13.02
C GLY A 254 12.25 -4.52 12.22
N GLY A 255 11.95 -4.48 10.92
CA GLY A 255 12.05 -5.64 10.04
C GLY A 255 13.48 -6.21 9.94
N TRP A 256 14.47 -5.33 9.84
CA TRP A 256 15.90 -5.67 9.83
C TRP A 256 16.36 -6.30 11.16
N LEU A 257 15.92 -5.77 12.30
CA LEU A 257 16.22 -6.33 13.62
C LEU A 257 15.45 -7.63 13.91
N GLY A 258 14.29 -7.82 13.28
CA GLY A 258 13.47 -9.04 13.42
C GLY A 258 14.01 -10.24 12.64
N THR A 259 14.99 -10.03 11.75
CA THR A 259 15.54 -11.00 10.81
C THR A 259 17.02 -11.32 11.10
N ARG A 260 17.45 -12.58 10.91
CA ARG A 260 18.85 -12.98 11.07
C ARG A 260 19.73 -12.51 9.90
N PRO A 261 21.03 -12.26 10.13
CA PRO A 261 22.00 -11.93 9.06
C PRO A 261 22.06 -12.98 7.94
N ALA A 262 22.03 -14.27 8.28
CA ALA A 262 22.16 -15.39 7.35
C ALA A 262 20.81 -16.02 6.95
N LEU A 263 19.85 -15.19 6.54
CA LEU A 263 18.53 -15.68 6.12
C LEU A 263 18.64 -16.42 4.78
N PRO A 264 18.23 -17.70 4.70
CA PRO A 264 18.39 -18.49 3.48
C PRO A 264 17.37 -18.12 2.38
N VAL A 265 16.16 -17.67 2.76
CA VAL A 265 15.05 -17.43 1.83
C VAL A 265 14.24 -16.20 2.25
N VAL A 266 13.71 -15.44 1.30
CA VAL A 266 12.98 -14.18 1.56
C VAL A 266 11.56 -14.45 2.06
N ARG A 267 10.82 -15.40 1.47
CA ARG A 267 9.42 -15.71 1.82
C ARG A 267 8.53 -14.46 1.85
N PRO A 268 8.33 -13.79 0.72
CA PRO A 268 7.80 -12.42 0.66
C PRO A 268 6.41 -12.25 1.27
N PHE A 269 5.53 -13.26 1.20
CA PHE A 269 4.21 -13.18 1.86
C PHE A 269 4.27 -13.19 3.38
N ARG A 270 5.31 -13.77 4.00
CA ARG A 270 5.52 -13.63 5.45
C ARG A 270 5.95 -12.21 5.80
N ALA A 271 6.75 -11.56 4.96
CA ALA A 271 7.11 -10.15 5.12
C ALA A 271 5.87 -9.24 4.98
N VAL A 272 5.02 -9.47 3.97
CA VAL A 272 3.74 -8.75 3.80
C VAL A 272 2.84 -8.97 5.01
N ALA A 273 2.66 -10.22 5.47
CA ALA A 273 1.87 -10.51 6.66
C ALA A 273 2.44 -9.85 7.92
N ALA A 274 3.78 -9.77 8.05
CA ALA A 274 4.43 -9.07 9.14
C ALA A 274 4.10 -7.57 9.11
N ALA A 275 4.19 -6.93 7.94
CA ALA A 275 3.86 -5.53 7.75
C ALA A 275 2.41 -5.22 8.11
N VAL A 276 1.46 -5.98 7.54
CA VAL A 276 0.02 -5.81 7.78
C VAL A 276 -0.32 -6.01 9.26
N SER A 277 0.18 -7.09 9.87
CA SER A 277 -0.11 -7.37 11.28
C SER A 277 0.50 -6.30 12.20
N SER A 278 1.73 -5.86 11.90
CA SER A 278 2.38 -4.80 12.68
C SER A 278 1.65 -3.48 12.55
N PHE A 279 1.20 -3.13 11.34
CA PHE A 279 0.38 -1.95 11.10
C PHE A 279 -0.90 -1.98 11.96
N VAL A 280 -1.67 -3.07 11.89
CA VAL A 280 -2.90 -3.22 12.69
C VAL A 280 -2.61 -3.12 14.19
N LEU A 281 -1.57 -3.81 14.68
CA LEU A 281 -1.20 -3.78 16.09
C LEU A 281 -0.73 -2.40 16.54
N VAL A 282 -0.01 -1.65 15.70
CA VAL A 282 0.40 -0.27 15.99
C VAL A 282 -0.85 0.62 16.10
N GLN A 283 -1.78 0.53 15.15
CA GLN A 283 -3.01 1.33 15.20
C GLN A 283 -3.83 1.02 16.46
N VAL A 284 -4.07 -0.25 16.75
CA VAL A 284 -4.79 -0.68 17.96
C VAL A 284 -4.06 -0.22 19.23
N GLY A 285 -2.74 -0.39 19.28
CA GLY A 285 -1.92 0.04 20.41
C GLY A 285 -2.02 1.55 20.65
N CYS A 286 -1.91 2.36 19.59
CA CYS A 286 -2.06 3.81 19.68
C CYS A 286 -3.46 4.22 20.13
N ILE A 287 -4.52 3.58 19.62
CA ILE A 287 -5.91 3.85 20.02
C ILE A 287 -6.11 3.53 21.50
N VAL A 288 -5.66 2.36 21.96
CA VAL A 288 -5.79 1.96 23.38
C VAL A 288 -5.04 2.92 24.29
N ILE A 289 -3.82 3.32 23.94
CA ILE A 289 -3.02 4.26 24.72
C ILE A 289 -3.68 5.64 24.74
N ALA A 290 -4.18 6.13 23.61
CA ALA A 290 -4.89 7.40 23.53
C ALA A 290 -6.15 7.40 24.40
N ILE A 291 -6.96 6.34 24.34
CA ILE A 291 -8.17 6.20 25.17
C ILE A 291 -7.82 6.13 26.65
N ALA A 292 -6.86 5.29 27.03
CA ALA A 292 -6.42 5.17 28.42
C ALA A 292 -5.93 6.51 28.97
N TRP A 293 -5.17 7.27 28.16
CA TRP A 293 -4.72 8.60 28.52
C TRP A 293 -5.86 9.61 28.66
N LEU A 294 -6.85 9.60 27.76
CA LEU A 294 -8.04 10.45 27.87
C LEU A 294 -8.82 10.17 29.16
N PHE A 295 -8.93 8.90 29.56
CA PHE A 295 -9.54 8.53 30.83
C PHE A 295 -8.73 9.02 32.04
N LEU A 296 -7.41 8.90 32.01
CA LEU A 296 -6.51 9.43 33.05
C LEU A 296 -6.64 10.95 33.16
N ALA A 297 -6.56 11.65 32.04
CA ALA A 297 -6.73 13.08 31.90
C ALA A 297 -8.05 13.60 32.50
N ALA A 298 -9.16 12.94 32.16
CA ALA A 298 -10.48 13.30 32.66
C ALA A 298 -10.59 13.12 34.20
N LYS A 299 -9.88 12.13 34.77
CA LYS A 299 -9.88 11.89 36.21
C LYS A 299 -8.97 12.81 37.00
N SER A 300 -7.84 13.24 36.44
CA SER A 300 -6.80 13.94 37.19
C SER A 300 -6.84 15.47 37.07
N SER A 301 -7.90 16.05 36.50
CA SER A 301 -8.03 17.50 36.27
C SER A 301 -6.80 18.12 35.60
N PHE A 302 -6.09 17.37 34.74
CA PHE A 302 -4.98 17.94 33.97
C PHE A 302 -5.56 19.03 33.07
N SER A 303 -5.07 20.25 33.21
CA SER A 303 -5.49 21.38 32.37
C SER A 303 -5.01 21.18 30.94
N PHE A 304 -5.83 20.52 30.13
CA PHE A 304 -5.74 20.51 28.66
C PHE A 304 -5.86 21.91 28.06
N TYR A 305 -6.32 22.88 28.85
CA TYR A 305 -6.54 24.26 28.41
C TYR A 305 -5.25 25.08 28.27
N SER A 306 -4.11 24.57 28.72
CA SER A 306 -2.81 25.18 28.39
C SER A 306 -2.27 24.61 27.07
N GLY A 307 -1.87 25.49 26.14
CA GLY A 307 -1.30 25.06 24.85
C GLY A 307 -0.10 24.11 25.00
N GLY A 308 0.65 24.21 26.09
CA GLY A 308 1.76 23.30 26.41
C GLY A 308 1.34 21.86 26.70
N GLY A 309 0.16 21.64 27.31
CA GLY A 309 -0.35 20.30 27.62
C GLY A 309 -0.71 19.50 26.36
N ILE A 310 -1.33 20.16 25.38
CA ILE A 310 -1.69 19.53 24.09
C ILE A 310 -0.42 19.22 23.27
N VAL A 311 0.53 20.15 23.20
CA VAL A 311 1.79 19.93 22.48
C VAL A 311 2.57 18.77 23.10
N GLY A 312 2.70 18.74 24.42
CA GLY A 312 3.35 17.63 25.14
C GLY A 312 2.65 16.29 24.90
N PHE A 313 1.32 16.27 24.87
CA PHE A 313 0.53 15.08 24.57
C PHE A 313 0.79 14.54 23.16
N VAL A 314 0.76 15.41 22.15
CA VAL A 314 1.01 15.02 20.76
C VAL A 314 2.43 14.46 20.61
N LEU A 315 3.43 15.13 21.20
CA LEU A 315 4.81 14.67 21.17
C LEU A 315 4.98 13.29 21.83
N ALA A 316 4.35 13.07 22.99
CA ALA A 316 4.37 11.78 23.66
C ALA A 316 3.73 10.68 22.80
N LEU A 317 2.58 10.95 22.18
CA LEU A 317 1.91 9.99 21.29
C LEU A 317 2.77 9.66 20.07
N VAL A 318 3.47 10.65 19.49
CA VAL A 318 4.41 10.45 18.38
C VAL A 318 5.55 9.54 18.82
N LEU A 319 6.18 9.78 19.97
CA LEU A 319 7.25 8.94 20.50
C LEU A 319 6.80 7.51 20.77
N VAL A 320 5.60 7.35 21.36
CA VAL A 320 4.96 6.04 21.58
C VAL A 320 4.73 5.33 20.25
N TYR A 321 4.21 6.03 19.25
CA TYR A 321 4.03 5.49 17.90
C TYR A 321 5.37 5.00 17.33
N MET A 322 6.44 5.81 17.38
CA MET A 322 7.75 5.41 16.87
C MET A 322 8.24 4.11 17.54
N ALA A 323 8.13 4.05 18.87
CA ALA A 323 8.56 2.90 19.66
C ALA A 323 7.74 1.66 19.33
N LEU A 324 6.41 1.78 19.23
CA LEU A 324 5.50 0.70 18.86
C LEU A 324 5.80 0.17 17.47
N VAL A 325 6.04 1.06 16.48
CA VAL A 325 6.38 0.64 15.11
C VAL A 325 7.60 -0.26 15.14
N VAL A 326 8.71 0.16 15.75
CA VAL A 326 9.94 -0.65 15.80
C VAL A 326 9.74 -1.94 16.59
N ALA A 327 9.11 -1.87 17.77
CA ALA A 327 8.96 -3.01 18.66
C ALA A 327 8.04 -4.09 18.05
N LEU A 328 6.89 -3.69 17.51
CA LEU A 328 5.91 -4.60 16.94
C LEU A 328 6.40 -5.18 15.61
N THR A 329 6.96 -4.36 14.71
CA THR A 329 7.54 -4.87 13.46
C THR A 329 8.68 -5.87 13.72
N ARG A 330 9.57 -5.58 14.68
CA ARG A 330 10.61 -6.52 15.12
C ARG A 330 10.00 -7.82 15.64
N THR A 331 9.03 -7.73 16.55
CA THR A 331 8.46 -8.89 17.24
C THR A 331 7.67 -9.79 16.30
N VAL A 332 6.81 -9.20 15.47
CA VAL A 332 6.01 -9.92 14.49
C VAL A 332 6.90 -10.55 13.42
N THR A 333 7.87 -9.80 12.88
CA THR A 333 8.82 -10.35 11.89
C THR A 333 9.61 -11.50 12.50
N ARG A 334 10.14 -11.34 13.72
CA ARG A 334 10.85 -12.41 14.42
C ARG A 334 9.98 -13.64 14.63
N ARG A 335 8.71 -13.46 15.01
CA ARG A 335 7.76 -14.57 15.21
C ARG A 335 7.47 -15.32 13.91
N LEU A 336 7.20 -14.59 12.83
CA LEU A 336 6.86 -15.19 11.53
C LEU A 336 8.08 -15.84 10.85
N TYR A 337 9.29 -15.39 11.16
CA TYR A 337 10.52 -15.97 10.65
C TYR A 337 11.20 -16.93 11.62
N ARG A 338 10.65 -17.19 12.82
CA ARG A 338 11.29 -18.01 13.87
C ARG A 338 11.79 -19.38 13.40
N SER A 339 11.07 -20.02 12.48
CA SER A 339 11.47 -21.31 11.89
C SER A 339 12.71 -21.23 10.98
N TYR A 340 13.16 -20.02 10.63
CA TYR A 340 14.38 -19.70 9.86
C TYR A 340 15.35 -18.84 10.69
N LEU A 341 15.00 -18.60 11.96
CA LEU A 341 15.88 -18.05 12.99
C LEU A 341 16.39 -19.22 13.83
#